data_AF-A0A7X7TUY3-F1
#
_entry.id   AF-A0A7X7TUY3-F1
#
_cell.length_a   1.000
_cell.length_b   1.000
_cell.length_c   1.000
_cell.angle_alpha   90.00
_cell.angle_beta   90.00
_cell.angle_gamma   90.00
#
_symmetry.space_group_name_H-M   'P 1'
#
loop_
_entity.id
_entity.type
_entity.pdbx_description
1 polymer ?
#
loop_
_entity_poly.entity_id
_entity_poly.type
_entity_poly.pdbx_seq_one_letter_code
_entity_poly.pdbx_strand_id
1 'polypeptide(L)'
;MRTNQCYEILLNYTCNARCLFCSQGDFDKSKNASFDSIIKEIYKAKKNGYQKLGLSGGEPTVRNDLIEIIKAAAKIGFNFIRIQTNGIKLSNFDYAKKLKEAGLRFCKFSFVSDDPKIYDKLVSINGAYERSIKAIENMIRLKVRTGNNILINKYNYNKLDRLINFLLNKGISNFVIIYPIYTGNMYLNKSLGVSLEKCSPHFIKAVKLLEDKGLGEEILFLNVPPCFLGEYYQKAIGLDPFNTVVASPDGDVINLDKNSDSNKIKGKVCNKCIMNKRCRGVDKNYIDIFGWKGFKSIKKEITKYKPVKKEYLTDNEKCLIEILKIENNIPIEKIIKLSKKIPLCYDCQDGNNIINAANKLANKNVISMEFKKGKYYFSLLKDTI
;
A
#
# COMPACT_ATOMS: atom_id res chain seq x y z
N MET A 1 5.54 -22.50 -1.13
CA MET A 1 4.30 -21.75 -0.81
C MET A 1 4.47 -20.29 -1.23
N ARG A 2 3.44 -19.66 -1.81
CA ARG A 2 3.46 -18.27 -2.32
C ARG A 2 3.26 -17.24 -1.19
N THR A 3 4.12 -17.27 -0.18
CA THR A 3 3.92 -16.55 1.11
C THR A 3 3.90 -15.03 1.00
N ASN A 4 4.53 -14.45 -0.02
CA ASN A 4 4.57 -12.99 -0.24
C ASN A 4 3.57 -12.46 -1.28
N GLN A 5 2.72 -13.32 -1.87
CA GLN A 5 1.79 -12.93 -2.92
C GLN A 5 0.43 -12.50 -2.34
N CYS A 6 -0.16 -11.41 -2.85
CA CYS A 6 -1.49 -10.93 -2.47
C CYS A 6 -2.52 -11.33 -3.53
N TYR A 7 -3.64 -11.91 -3.13
CA TYR A 7 -4.78 -12.11 -4.03
C TYR A 7 -5.71 -10.91 -3.90
N GLU A 8 -5.98 -10.19 -4.98
CA GLU A 8 -6.84 -9.00 -4.97
C GLU A 8 -8.19 -9.34 -5.60
N ILE A 9 -9.28 -8.90 -4.99
CA ILE A 9 -10.64 -9.05 -5.54
C ILE A 9 -11.27 -7.66 -5.63
N LEU A 10 -11.67 -7.27 -6.84
CA LEU A 10 -12.55 -6.11 -7.03
C LEU A 10 -13.98 -6.55 -6.74
N LEU A 11 -14.52 -6.11 -5.61
CA LEU A 11 -15.84 -6.55 -5.15
C LEU A 11 -16.99 -5.93 -5.98
N ASN A 12 -16.76 -4.75 -6.54
CA ASN A 12 -17.76 -3.93 -7.21
C ASN A 12 -17.09 -2.83 -8.04
N TYR A 13 -17.79 -2.27 -9.03
CA TYR A 13 -17.38 -1.01 -9.65
C TYR A 13 -18.11 0.21 -9.06
N THR A 14 -19.18 0.02 -8.29
CA THR A 14 -19.86 1.10 -7.56
C THR A 14 -18.87 1.86 -6.66
N CYS A 15 -18.95 3.19 -6.64
CA CYS A 15 -18.18 4.06 -5.74
C CYS A 15 -19.07 5.22 -5.28
N ASN A 16 -18.92 5.65 -4.03
CA ASN A 16 -19.57 6.85 -3.50
C ASN A 16 -18.85 8.15 -3.91
N ALA A 17 -17.63 8.05 -4.46
CA ALA A 17 -16.87 9.17 -5.02
C ALA A 17 -16.89 9.19 -6.55
N ARG A 18 -16.54 10.37 -7.09
CA ARG A 18 -16.45 10.64 -8.54
C ARG A 18 -15.14 11.37 -8.83
N CYS A 19 -14.02 10.75 -8.42
CA CYS A 19 -12.71 11.38 -8.51
C CYS A 19 -12.39 11.80 -9.94
N LEU A 20 -11.89 13.04 -10.09
CA LEU A 20 -11.47 13.60 -11.37
C LEU A 20 -10.30 12.82 -12.00
N PHE A 21 -9.55 12.09 -11.18
CA PHE A 21 -8.38 11.31 -11.56
C PHE A 21 -8.63 9.79 -11.64
N CYS A 22 -9.90 9.34 -11.57
CA CYS A 22 -10.20 7.91 -11.59
C CYS A 22 -9.90 7.29 -12.97
N SER A 23 -8.99 6.32 -13.02
CA SER A 23 -8.66 5.58 -14.25
C SER A 23 -9.75 4.58 -14.68
N GLN A 24 -10.74 4.33 -13.82
CA GLN A 24 -11.88 3.43 -14.02
C GLN A 24 -13.20 4.21 -14.09
N GLY A 25 -13.15 5.49 -14.48
CA GLY A 25 -14.33 6.38 -14.49
C GLY A 25 -15.44 5.92 -15.42
N ASP A 26 -15.06 5.22 -16.49
CA ASP A 26 -15.87 4.66 -17.57
C ASP A 26 -16.45 3.26 -17.27
N PHE A 27 -16.03 2.62 -16.18
CA PHE A 27 -16.54 1.30 -15.83
C PHE A 27 -18.01 1.36 -15.44
N ASP A 28 -18.80 0.39 -15.90
CA ASP A 28 -20.22 0.26 -15.55
C ASP A 28 -20.38 0.05 -14.04
N LYS A 29 -20.86 1.10 -13.36
CA LYS A 29 -20.98 1.15 -11.91
C LYS A 29 -22.06 0.23 -11.35
N SER A 30 -22.94 -0.30 -12.20
CA SER A 30 -23.97 -1.26 -11.80
C SER A 30 -23.41 -2.68 -11.57
N LYS A 31 -22.23 -2.98 -12.12
CA LYS A 31 -21.63 -4.30 -12.02
C LYS A 31 -20.99 -4.55 -10.66
N ASN A 32 -21.51 -5.55 -9.97
CA ASN A 32 -21.12 -5.95 -8.63
C ASN A 32 -21.00 -7.47 -8.58
N ALA A 33 -19.91 -7.99 -8.00
CA ALA A 33 -19.78 -9.43 -7.79
C ALA A 33 -20.84 -9.88 -6.76
N SER A 34 -21.49 -11.01 -7.01
CA SER A 34 -22.37 -11.64 -6.02
C SER A 34 -21.57 -12.12 -4.82
N PHE A 35 -22.21 -12.18 -3.65
CA PHE A 35 -21.58 -12.68 -2.43
C PHE A 35 -20.97 -14.08 -2.65
N ASP A 36 -21.73 -15.00 -3.24
CA ASP A 36 -21.27 -16.37 -3.49
C ASP A 36 -20.06 -16.44 -4.43
N SER A 37 -20.02 -15.59 -5.46
CA SER A 37 -18.87 -15.51 -6.37
C SER A 37 -17.62 -15.05 -5.62
N ILE A 38 -17.75 -14.02 -4.77
CA ILE A 38 -16.67 -13.52 -3.93
C ILE A 38 -16.16 -14.62 -2.99
N ILE A 39 -17.05 -15.34 -2.30
CA ILE A 39 -16.64 -16.42 -1.38
C ILE A 39 -15.94 -17.56 -2.13
N LYS A 40 -16.45 -17.97 -3.30
CA LYS A 40 -15.80 -18.98 -4.15
C LYS A 40 -14.38 -18.56 -4.52
N GLU A 41 -14.19 -17.29 -4.87
CA GLU A 41 -12.88 -16.78 -5.26
C GLU A 41 -11.91 -16.67 -4.08
N ILE A 42 -12.39 -16.27 -2.90
CA ILE A 42 -11.61 -16.28 -1.66
C ILE A 42 -11.14 -17.71 -1.33
N TYR A 43 -12.03 -18.70 -1.43
CA TYR A 43 -11.68 -20.10 -1.20
C TYR A 43 -10.62 -20.60 -2.18
N LYS A 44 -10.80 -20.31 -3.48
CA LYS A 44 -9.83 -20.63 -4.53
C LYS A 44 -8.47 -19.98 -4.27
N ALA A 45 -8.43 -18.71 -3.88
CA ALA A 45 -7.20 -18.02 -3.50
C ALA A 45 -6.51 -18.75 -2.33
N LYS A 46 -7.26 -19.10 -1.27
CA LYS A 46 -6.67 -19.83 -0.13
C LYS A 46 -6.15 -21.21 -0.53
N LYS A 47 -6.92 -21.98 -1.31
CA LYS A 47 -6.53 -23.30 -1.83
C LYS A 47 -5.25 -23.24 -2.66
N ASN A 48 -5.05 -22.15 -3.40
CA ASN A 48 -3.84 -21.90 -4.20
C ASN A 48 -2.64 -21.38 -3.37
N GLY A 49 -2.76 -21.35 -2.04
CA GLY A 49 -1.66 -21.07 -1.12
C GLY A 49 -1.39 -19.58 -0.86
N TYR A 50 -2.25 -18.67 -1.32
CA TYR A 50 -2.14 -17.24 -0.99
C TYR A 50 -2.39 -17.02 0.50
N GLN A 51 -1.59 -16.15 1.11
CA GLN A 51 -1.69 -15.81 2.54
C GLN A 51 -2.21 -14.39 2.80
N LYS A 52 -2.19 -13.53 1.77
CA LYS A 52 -2.63 -12.14 1.83
C LYS A 52 -3.82 -11.96 0.88
N LEU A 53 -4.90 -11.37 1.39
CA LEU A 53 -6.10 -11.04 0.62
C LEU A 53 -6.28 -9.52 0.62
N GLY A 54 -6.48 -8.95 -0.56
CA GLY A 54 -6.84 -7.56 -0.76
C GLY A 54 -8.21 -7.42 -1.39
N LEU A 55 -9.00 -6.51 -0.84
CA LEU A 55 -10.35 -6.22 -1.30
C LEU A 55 -10.39 -4.76 -1.78
N SER A 56 -10.80 -4.57 -3.02
CA SER A 56 -10.94 -3.25 -3.64
C SER A 56 -12.17 -3.22 -4.55
N GLY A 57 -12.15 -2.39 -5.59
CA GLY A 57 -13.29 -2.10 -6.47
C GLY A 57 -13.34 -0.63 -6.82
N GLY A 58 -14.56 -0.12 -7.05
CA GLY A 58 -14.83 1.32 -7.01
C GLY A 58 -14.63 1.87 -5.60
N GLU A 59 -15.43 1.40 -4.65
CA GLU A 59 -15.18 1.57 -3.20
C GLU A 59 -15.77 0.36 -2.45
N PRO A 60 -14.96 -0.47 -1.77
CA PRO A 60 -15.47 -1.66 -1.10
C PRO A 60 -16.45 -1.34 0.03
N THR A 61 -16.24 -0.23 0.76
CA THR A 61 -17.08 0.12 1.93
C THR A 61 -18.52 0.49 1.58
N VAL A 62 -18.84 0.74 0.31
CA VAL A 62 -20.24 1.00 -0.11
C VAL A 62 -21.09 -0.26 -0.03
N ARG A 63 -20.50 -1.45 -0.07
CA ARG A 63 -21.22 -2.72 0.03
C ARG A 63 -21.78 -2.94 1.43
N ASN A 64 -23.02 -3.41 1.49
CA ASN A 64 -23.69 -3.73 2.76
C ASN A 64 -23.17 -5.02 3.39
N ASP A 65 -22.64 -5.95 2.58
CA ASP A 65 -22.16 -7.27 2.98
C ASP A 65 -20.64 -7.33 3.23
N LEU A 66 -19.91 -6.21 3.18
CA LEU A 66 -18.44 -6.18 3.34
C LEU A 66 -17.97 -6.83 4.65
N ILE A 67 -18.68 -6.59 5.76
CA ILE A 67 -18.36 -7.17 7.07
C ILE A 67 -18.42 -8.70 7.01
N GLU A 68 -19.44 -9.27 6.36
CA GLU A 68 -19.61 -10.71 6.23
C GLU A 68 -18.58 -11.33 5.28
N ILE A 69 -18.21 -10.63 4.20
CA ILE A 69 -17.12 -11.04 3.31
C ILE A 69 -15.80 -11.15 4.09
N ILE A 70 -15.48 -10.15 4.92
CA ILE A 70 -14.24 -10.15 5.72
C ILE A 70 -14.26 -11.28 6.77
N LYS A 71 -15.39 -11.50 7.46
CA LYS A 71 -15.56 -12.62 8.40
C LYS A 71 -15.36 -13.96 7.71
N ALA A 72 -15.95 -14.15 6.53
CA ALA A 72 -15.82 -15.37 5.76
C ALA A 72 -14.36 -15.60 5.32
N ALA A 73 -13.67 -14.57 4.83
CA ALA A 73 -12.25 -14.65 4.50
C ALA A 73 -11.38 -15.04 5.71
N ALA A 74 -11.65 -14.45 6.88
CA ALA A 74 -10.95 -14.79 8.12
C ALA A 74 -11.21 -16.25 8.52
N LYS A 75 -12.47 -16.72 8.44
CA LYS A 75 -12.86 -18.11 8.73
C LYS A 75 -12.22 -19.12 7.77
N ILE A 76 -12.06 -18.76 6.50
CA ILE A 76 -11.34 -19.55 5.48
C ILE A 76 -9.82 -19.62 5.78
N GLY A 77 -9.31 -18.73 6.64
CA GLY A 77 -7.94 -18.78 7.15
C GLY A 77 -7.02 -17.70 6.58
N PHE A 78 -7.56 -16.61 6.03
CA PHE A 78 -6.75 -15.42 5.74
C PHE A 78 -6.50 -14.64 7.04
N ASN A 79 -5.23 -14.56 7.43
CA ASN A 79 -4.80 -13.78 8.59
C ASN A 79 -4.46 -12.32 8.23
N PHE A 80 -4.28 -12.03 6.95
CA PHE A 80 -4.02 -10.69 6.43
C PHE A 80 -5.08 -10.34 5.40
N ILE A 81 -6.03 -9.50 5.81
CA ILE A 81 -7.09 -8.96 4.97
C ILE A 81 -6.90 -7.45 4.89
N ARG A 82 -6.79 -6.93 3.67
CA ARG A 82 -6.60 -5.51 3.36
C ARG A 82 -7.80 -4.96 2.59
N ILE A 83 -8.18 -3.71 2.85
CA ILE A 83 -9.03 -2.93 1.94
C ILE A 83 -8.27 -1.77 1.30
N GLN A 84 -8.58 -1.44 0.05
CA GLN A 84 -8.24 -0.16 -0.58
C GLN A 84 -9.46 0.75 -0.57
N THR A 85 -9.35 1.94 0.01
CA THR A 85 -10.54 2.77 0.30
C THR A 85 -10.27 4.27 0.22
N ASN A 86 -11.27 5.06 -0.17
CA ASN A 86 -11.29 6.50 -0.02
C ASN A 86 -11.50 6.95 1.45
N GLY A 87 -11.85 6.03 2.34
CA GLY A 87 -11.96 6.24 3.78
C GLY A 87 -13.25 6.90 4.25
N ILE A 88 -14.11 7.42 3.37
CA ILE A 88 -15.24 8.28 3.76
C ILE A 88 -16.18 7.59 4.76
N LYS A 89 -16.56 6.33 4.51
CA LYS A 89 -17.43 5.56 5.42
C LYS A 89 -16.74 5.15 6.72
N LEU A 90 -15.41 5.07 6.75
CA LEU A 90 -14.63 4.71 7.93
C LEU A 90 -14.53 5.86 8.95
N SER A 91 -15.01 7.07 8.60
CA SER A 91 -15.22 8.16 9.56
C SER A 91 -16.23 7.80 10.65
N ASN A 92 -17.18 6.90 10.34
CA ASN A 92 -18.05 6.28 11.35
C ASN A 92 -17.25 5.22 12.13
N PHE A 93 -17.01 5.52 13.42
CA PHE A 93 -16.18 4.69 14.28
C PHE A 93 -16.74 3.28 14.50
N ASP A 94 -18.06 3.12 14.68
CA ASP A 94 -18.68 1.82 14.90
C ASP A 94 -18.57 0.92 13.69
N TYR A 95 -18.73 1.48 12.48
CA TYR A 95 -18.51 0.75 11.24
C TYR A 95 -17.04 0.32 11.10
N ALA A 96 -16.10 1.22 11.36
CA ALA A 96 -14.67 0.90 11.35
C ALA A 96 -14.31 -0.20 12.37
N LYS A 97 -14.90 -0.15 13.58
CA LYS A 97 -14.74 -1.15 14.63
C LYS A 97 -15.26 -2.52 14.20
N LYS A 98 -16.48 -2.58 13.62
CA LYS A 98 -17.06 -3.82 13.09
C LYS A 98 -16.18 -4.46 12.02
N LEU A 99 -15.55 -3.67 11.14
CA LEU A 99 -14.61 -4.19 10.14
C LEU A 99 -13.35 -4.80 10.78
N LYS A 100 -12.77 -4.13 11.78
CA LYS A 100 -11.64 -4.70 12.55
C LYS A 100 -12.03 -6.03 13.19
N GLU A 101 -13.16 -6.07 13.89
CA GLU A 101 -13.68 -7.25 14.58
C GLU A 101 -13.94 -8.40 13.61
N ALA A 102 -14.44 -8.09 12.41
CA ALA A 102 -14.63 -9.07 11.34
C ALA A 102 -13.34 -9.73 10.85
N GLY A 103 -12.17 -9.09 11.04
CA GLY A 103 -10.89 -9.63 10.60
C GLY A 103 -10.05 -8.68 9.76
N LEU A 104 -10.47 -7.43 9.56
CA LEU A 104 -9.67 -6.46 8.80
C LEU A 104 -8.36 -6.14 9.54
N ARG A 105 -7.25 -6.16 8.81
CA ARG A 105 -5.90 -5.92 9.37
C ARG A 105 -5.15 -4.76 8.74
N PHE A 106 -5.50 -4.38 7.51
CA PHE A 106 -4.82 -3.30 6.81
C PHE A 106 -5.80 -2.42 6.01
N CYS A 107 -5.75 -1.10 6.24
CA CYS A 107 -6.40 -0.11 5.39
C CYS A 107 -5.35 0.62 4.56
N LYS A 108 -5.45 0.50 3.23
CA LYS A 108 -4.70 1.32 2.29
C LYS A 108 -5.61 2.46 1.82
N PHE A 109 -5.41 3.65 2.37
CA PHE A 109 -6.16 4.84 2.00
C PHE A 109 -5.71 5.37 0.64
N SER A 110 -6.60 6.08 -0.05
CA SER A 110 -6.28 6.89 -1.23
C SER A 110 -6.42 8.36 -0.88
N PHE A 111 -5.36 8.95 -0.30
CA PHE A 111 -5.33 10.35 0.12
C PHE A 111 -4.31 11.15 -0.69
N VAL A 112 -4.75 12.23 -1.36
CA VAL A 112 -3.95 12.87 -2.43
C VAL A 112 -3.60 14.34 -2.21
N SER A 113 -4.12 14.99 -1.15
CA SER A 113 -3.83 16.39 -0.83
C SER A 113 -4.10 16.69 0.63
N ASP A 114 -3.19 17.43 1.27
CA ASP A 114 -3.32 17.99 2.62
C ASP A 114 -4.09 19.33 2.66
N ASP A 115 -4.58 19.80 1.51
CA ASP A 115 -5.46 20.96 1.39
C ASP A 115 -6.92 20.48 1.28
N PRO A 116 -7.80 20.85 2.23
CA PRO A 116 -9.20 20.39 2.23
C PRO A 116 -9.97 20.72 0.95
N LYS A 117 -9.80 21.92 0.40
CA LYS A 117 -10.52 22.37 -0.79
C LYS A 117 -10.04 21.63 -2.02
N ILE A 118 -8.73 21.41 -2.16
CA ILE A 118 -8.16 20.64 -3.26
C ILE A 118 -8.60 19.19 -3.15
N TYR A 119 -8.57 18.60 -1.96
CA TYR A 119 -8.97 17.21 -1.73
C TYR A 119 -10.42 16.97 -2.13
N ASP A 120 -11.36 17.74 -1.57
CA ASP A 120 -12.80 17.62 -1.83
C ASP A 120 -13.11 17.80 -3.32
N LYS A 121 -12.46 18.76 -3.98
CA LYS A 121 -12.55 18.98 -5.43
C LYS A 121 -12.07 17.77 -6.21
N LEU A 122 -10.92 17.19 -5.85
CA LEU A 122 -10.33 16.08 -6.58
C LEU A 122 -11.16 14.79 -6.49
N VAL A 123 -11.86 14.57 -5.36
CA VAL A 123 -12.73 13.40 -5.14
C VAL A 123 -14.21 13.66 -5.46
N SER A 124 -14.56 14.92 -5.75
CA SER A 124 -15.91 15.40 -6.07
C SER A 124 -16.92 15.19 -4.94
N ILE A 125 -16.52 15.42 -3.69
CA ILE A 125 -17.37 15.29 -2.50
C ILE A 125 -16.99 16.35 -1.48
N ASN A 126 -17.95 17.18 -1.05
CA ASN A 126 -17.77 18.13 0.04
C ASN A 126 -17.62 17.41 1.40
N GLY A 127 -16.70 17.88 2.24
CA GLY A 127 -16.36 17.30 3.53
C GLY A 127 -15.74 15.91 3.43
N ALA A 128 -15.18 15.53 2.29
CA ALA A 128 -14.48 14.26 2.15
C ALA A 128 -13.13 14.28 2.86
N TYR A 129 -12.44 15.42 2.84
CA TYR A 129 -11.17 15.62 3.55
C TYR A 129 -11.31 15.28 5.03
N GLU A 130 -12.23 15.96 5.73
CA GLU A 130 -12.45 15.76 7.16
C GLU A 130 -12.83 14.32 7.49
N ARG A 131 -13.69 13.71 6.67
CA ARG A 131 -14.08 12.30 6.84
C ARG A 131 -12.90 11.35 6.61
N SER A 132 -12.06 11.61 5.62
CA SER A 132 -10.87 10.79 5.35
C SER A 132 -9.82 10.95 6.46
N ILE A 133 -9.61 12.15 7.00
CA ILE A 133 -8.75 12.35 8.19
C ILE A 133 -9.31 11.59 9.38
N LYS A 134 -10.61 11.72 9.67
CA LYS A 134 -11.25 11.01 10.77
C LYS A 134 -11.14 9.49 10.62
N ALA A 135 -11.26 9.00 9.40
CA ALA A 135 -11.08 7.59 9.07
C ALA A 135 -9.67 7.10 9.39
N ILE A 136 -8.63 7.85 8.99
CA ILE A 136 -7.24 7.53 9.32
C ILE A 136 -7.07 7.45 10.84
N GLU A 137 -7.53 8.45 11.57
CA GLU A 137 -7.48 8.49 13.04
C GLU A 137 -8.22 7.30 13.68
N ASN A 138 -9.42 6.97 13.19
CA ASN A 138 -10.19 5.82 13.67
C ASN A 138 -9.44 4.51 13.46
N MET A 139 -8.88 4.26 12.26
CA MET A 139 -8.17 3.02 11.99
C MET A 139 -6.88 2.88 12.82
N ILE A 140 -6.18 3.99 13.04
CA ILE A 140 -4.99 4.03 13.91
C ILE A 140 -5.38 3.78 15.37
N ARG A 141 -6.44 4.44 15.88
CA ARG A 141 -6.98 4.18 17.22
C ARG A 141 -7.40 2.73 17.41
N LEU A 142 -7.95 2.13 16.36
CA LEU A 142 -8.31 0.71 16.31
C LEU A 142 -7.09 -0.21 16.15
N LYS A 143 -5.87 0.32 16.04
CA LYS A 143 -4.62 -0.43 15.82
C LYS A 143 -4.67 -1.30 14.56
N VAL A 144 -5.44 -0.89 13.55
CA VAL A 144 -5.41 -1.51 12.22
C VAL A 144 -4.26 -0.87 11.44
N ARG A 145 -3.46 -1.67 10.72
CA ARG A 145 -2.35 -1.13 9.93
C ARG A 145 -2.91 -0.12 8.93
N THR A 146 -2.17 0.96 8.69
CA THR A 146 -2.56 2.01 7.75
C THR A 146 -1.44 2.32 6.77
N GLY A 147 -1.82 2.53 5.52
CA GLY A 147 -0.91 2.92 4.44
C GLY A 147 -1.65 3.85 3.50
N ASN A 148 -0.92 4.55 2.65
CA ASN A 148 -1.53 5.46 1.70
C ASN A 148 -1.05 5.21 0.26
N ASN A 149 -1.99 5.25 -0.67
CA ASN A 149 -1.78 5.39 -2.10
C ASN A 149 -1.86 6.88 -2.43
N ILE A 150 -0.79 7.45 -3.01
CA ILE A 150 -0.76 8.84 -3.47
C ILE A 150 -0.75 8.81 -5.00
N LEU A 151 -1.87 9.17 -5.63
CA LEU A 151 -1.90 9.38 -7.07
C LEU A 151 -1.33 10.77 -7.41
N ILE A 152 -0.31 10.79 -8.25
CA ILE A 152 0.39 12.00 -8.66
C ILE A 152 -0.47 12.84 -9.60
N ASN A 153 -0.57 14.13 -9.30
CA ASN A 153 -1.29 15.12 -10.09
C ASN A 153 -0.66 16.52 -9.93
N LYS A 154 -1.15 17.50 -10.68
CA LYS A 154 -0.62 18.87 -10.71
C LYS A 154 -0.59 19.59 -9.36
N TYR A 155 -1.42 19.18 -8.40
CA TYR A 155 -1.50 19.83 -7.09
C TYR A 155 -0.54 19.24 -6.06
N ASN A 156 -0.04 18.02 -6.28
CA ASN A 156 0.80 17.32 -5.30
C ASN A 156 2.20 16.92 -5.79
N TYR A 157 2.48 16.89 -7.10
CA TYR A 157 3.76 16.38 -7.60
C TYR A 157 4.98 17.12 -7.02
N ASN A 158 4.90 18.45 -6.90
CA ASN A 158 5.97 19.30 -6.36
C ASN A 158 5.91 19.50 -4.84
N LYS A 159 4.90 18.94 -4.18
CA LYS A 159 4.68 18.97 -2.73
C LYS A 159 4.62 17.56 -2.14
N LEU A 160 5.16 16.57 -2.86
CA LEU A 160 5.01 15.16 -2.50
C LEU A 160 5.64 14.85 -1.13
N ASP A 161 6.82 15.41 -0.88
CA ASP A 161 7.54 15.34 0.39
C ASP A 161 6.73 15.96 1.55
N ARG A 162 6.11 17.12 1.32
CA ARG A 162 5.20 17.75 2.28
C ARG A 162 4.00 16.86 2.60
N LEU A 163 3.35 16.28 1.59
CA LEU A 163 2.21 15.38 1.78
C LEU A 163 2.61 14.09 2.52
N ILE A 164 3.78 13.52 2.20
CA ILE A 164 4.31 12.36 2.93
C ILE A 164 4.57 12.70 4.40
N ASN A 165 5.22 13.84 4.70
CA ASN A 165 5.44 14.28 6.08
C ASN A 165 4.13 14.52 6.85
N PHE A 166 3.13 15.12 6.19
CA PHE A 166 1.81 15.28 6.78
C PHE A 166 1.21 13.93 7.19
N LEU A 167 1.27 12.93 6.31
CA LEU A 167 0.73 11.58 6.57
C LEU A 167 1.57 10.81 7.62
N LEU A 168 2.89 10.99 7.63
CA LEU A 168 3.78 10.46 8.69
C LEU A 168 3.37 10.99 10.06
N ASN A 169 3.14 12.29 10.19
CA ASN A 169 2.70 12.93 11.43
C ASN A 169 1.30 12.45 11.87
N LYS A 170 0.48 11.98 10.93
CA LYS A 170 -0.80 11.32 11.22
C LYS A 170 -0.67 9.84 11.57
N GLY A 171 0.53 9.25 11.54
CA GLY A 171 0.81 7.86 11.92
C GLY A 171 0.85 6.87 10.75
N ILE A 172 0.78 7.34 9.50
CA ILE A 172 0.91 6.51 8.30
C ILE A 172 2.37 6.44 7.88
N SER A 173 2.93 5.22 7.85
CA SER A 173 4.33 5.01 7.46
C SER A 173 4.53 4.27 6.15
N ASN A 174 3.46 3.74 5.51
CA ASN A 174 3.56 2.92 4.30
C ASN A 174 2.94 3.60 3.06
N PHE A 175 3.75 3.87 2.04
CA PHE A 175 3.39 4.68 0.87
C PHE A 175 3.55 3.91 -0.44
N VAL A 176 2.54 4.03 -1.31
CA VAL A 176 2.68 3.69 -2.73
C VAL A 176 2.37 4.94 -3.54
N ILE A 177 3.36 5.41 -4.27
CA ILE A 177 3.23 6.55 -5.18
C ILE A 177 2.76 6.02 -6.52
N ILE A 178 1.59 6.46 -6.97
CA ILE A 178 0.96 5.97 -8.20
C ILE A 178 1.07 7.06 -9.25
N TYR A 179 1.75 6.76 -10.34
CA TYR A 179 1.67 7.60 -11.53
C TYR A 179 0.38 7.28 -12.31
N PRO A 180 -0.39 8.29 -12.76
CA PRO A 180 -1.68 8.07 -13.40
C PRO A 180 -1.55 7.28 -14.70
N ILE A 181 -2.51 6.38 -14.91
CA ILE A 181 -2.85 5.85 -16.24
C ILE A 181 -3.93 6.79 -16.78
N TYR A 182 -3.74 7.28 -18.01
CA TYR A 182 -4.64 8.26 -18.61
C TYR A 182 -5.79 7.55 -19.31
N THR A 183 -6.71 7.00 -18.52
CA THR A 183 -7.99 6.39 -18.94
C THR A 183 -9.13 6.94 -18.08
N GLY A 184 -10.38 6.64 -18.43
CA GLY A 184 -11.56 7.10 -17.69
C GLY A 184 -11.54 8.61 -17.41
N ASN A 185 -11.86 9.00 -16.17
CA ASN A 185 -11.89 10.41 -15.76
C ASN A 185 -10.51 11.06 -15.83
N MET A 186 -9.42 10.31 -15.61
CA MET A 186 -8.07 10.87 -15.70
C MET A 186 -7.73 11.32 -17.13
N TYR A 187 -8.23 10.63 -18.14
CA TYR A 187 -8.07 11.04 -19.54
C TYR A 187 -8.88 12.32 -19.84
N LEU A 188 -10.15 12.36 -19.41
CA LEU A 188 -11.01 13.53 -19.56
C LEU A 188 -10.44 14.77 -18.84
N ASN A 189 -9.77 14.56 -17.71
CA ASN A 189 -9.13 15.58 -16.91
C ASN A 189 -7.59 15.59 -17.07
N LYS A 190 -7.07 15.30 -18.28
CA LYS A 190 -5.61 15.23 -18.54
C LYS A 190 -4.82 16.47 -18.14
N SER A 191 -5.47 17.62 -17.99
CA SER A 191 -4.87 18.85 -17.43
C SER A 191 -4.42 18.71 -15.96
N LEU A 192 -4.86 17.67 -15.24
CA LEU A 192 -4.35 17.28 -13.93
C LEU A 192 -3.00 16.56 -14.02
N GLY A 193 -2.64 16.05 -15.19
CA GLY A 193 -1.42 15.29 -15.44
C GLY A 193 -0.16 16.16 -15.42
N VAL A 194 0.96 15.53 -15.04
CA VAL A 194 2.28 16.17 -15.03
C VAL A 194 3.29 15.17 -15.60
N SER A 195 4.11 15.60 -16.55
CA SER A 195 5.13 14.76 -17.19
C SER A 195 6.05 14.09 -16.16
N LEU A 196 6.48 12.84 -16.43
CA LEU A 196 7.40 12.10 -15.56
C LEU A 196 8.74 12.84 -15.34
N GLU A 197 9.21 13.58 -16.34
CA GLU A 197 10.41 14.44 -16.24
C GLU A 197 10.30 15.43 -15.08
N LYS A 198 9.16 16.12 -14.97
CA LYS A 198 8.89 17.07 -13.88
C LYS A 198 8.69 16.38 -12.53
N CYS A 199 8.13 15.17 -12.52
CA CYS A 199 7.88 14.43 -11.28
C CYS A 199 9.15 13.79 -10.70
N SER A 200 10.10 13.38 -11.54
CA SER A 200 11.27 12.59 -11.15
C SER A 200 12.11 13.21 -10.03
N PRO A 201 12.46 14.53 -10.05
CA PRO A 201 13.20 15.14 -8.93
C PRO A 201 12.45 15.04 -7.58
N HIS A 202 11.13 15.14 -7.61
CA HIS A 202 10.30 15.05 -6.40
C HIS A 202 10.13 13.61 -5.92
N PHE A 203 10.15 12.61 -6.82
CA PHE A 203 10.21 11.20 -6.44
C PHE A 203 11.50 10.87 -5.70
N ILE A 204 12.64 11.32 -6.23
CA ILE A 204 13.96 11.14 -5.60
C ILE A 204 13.98 11.83 -4.23
N LYS A 205 13.47 13.06 -4.13
CA LYS A 205 13.35 13.79 -2.86
C LYS A 205 12.49 13.04 -1.84
N ALA A 206 11.37 12.47 -2.27
CA ALA A 206 10.47 11.70 -1.40
C ALA A 206 11.12 10.41 -0.88
N VAL A 207 11.91 9.72 -1.70
CA VAL A 207 12.69 8.56 -1.25
C VAL A 207 13.72 8.96 -0.21
N LYS A 208 14.53 10.00 -0.50
CA LYS A 208 15.55 10.52 0.44
C LYS A 208 14.94 10.91 1.78
N LEU A 209 13.82 11.64 1.76
CA LEU A 209 13.07 11.99 2.97
C LEU A 209 12.76 10.76 3.84
N LEU A 210 12.30 9.67 3.24
CA LEU A 210 11.97 8.46 3.99
C LEU A 210 13.23 7.69 4.40
N GLU A 211 14.30 7.71 3.61
CA GLU A 211 15.59 7.12 3.97
C GLU A 211 16.21 7.81 5.19
N ASP A 212 16.23 9.14 5.21
CA ASP A 212 16.70 9.97 6.34
C ASP A 212 15.91 9.66 7.62
N LYS A 213 14.65 9.23 7.47
CA LYS A 213 13.75 8.84 8.55
C LYS A 213 13.81 7.35 8.90
N GLY A 214 14.61 6.55 8.20
CA GLY A 214 14.73 5.11 8.40
C GLY A 214 13.62 4.25 7.80
N LEU A 215 12.77 4.85 6.95
CA LEU A 215 11.58 4.29 6.30
C LEU A 215 11.77 4.11 4.79
N GLY A 216 13.01 4.06 4.28
CA GLY A 216 13.29 3.95 2.84
C GLY A 216 12.59 2.77 2.14
N GLU A 217 12.36 1.66 2.84
CA GLU A 217 11.64 0.48 2.31
C GLU A 217 10.12 0.64 2.28
N GLU A 218 9.57 1.68 2.90
CA GLU A 218 8.13 1.90 3.01
C GLU A 218 7.57 2.79 1.89
N ILE A 219 8.36 3.07 0.84
CA ILE A 219 7.92 3.79 -0.35
C ILE A 219 8.21 2.99 -1.61
N LEU A 220 7.16 2.80 -2.40
CA LEU A 220 7.22 2.13 -3.69
C LEU A 220 6.49 2.95 -4.75
N PHE A 221 6.83 2.74 -6.02
CA PHE A 221 6.27 3.50 -7.14
C PHE A 221 5.55 2.59 -8.13
N LEU A 222 4.25 2.80 -8.31
CA LEU A 222 3.43 2.10 -9.29
C LEU A 222 3.30 2.95 -10.56
N ASN A 223 3.38 2.31 -11.74
CA ASN A 223 3.31 2.95 -13.06
C ASN A 223 4.40 4.01 -13.34
N VAL A 224 5.49 4.02 -12.55
CA VAL A 224 6.65 4.87 -12.81
C VAL A 224 7.75 4.03 -13.45
N PRO A 225 8.19 4.35 -14.69
CA PRO A 225 9.32 3.66 -15.30
C PRO A 225 10.60 3.84 -14.47
N PRO A 226 11.44 2.80 -14.33
CA PRO A 226 12.63 2.84 -13.46
C PRO A 226 13.61 3.98 -13.78
N CYS A 227 13.68 4.39 -15.05
CA CYS A 227 14.56 5.47 -15.49
C CYS A 227 14.20 6.86 -14.91
N PHE A 228 13.03 7.02 -14.29
CA PHE A 228 12.62 8.24 -13.58
C PHE A 228 12.86 8.19 -12.07
N LEU A 229 13.46 7.12 -11.55
CA LEU A 229 13.79 6.97 -10.13
C LEU A 229 15.30 7.03 -9.84
N GLY A 230 16.13 7.23 -10.86
CA GLY A 230 17.58 7.35 -10.71
C GLY A 230 18.21 6.11 -10.07
N GLU A 231 18.96 6.30 -8.98
CA GLU A 231 19.54 5.21 -8.20
C GLU A 231 18.52 4.33 -7.49
N TYR A 232 17.29 4.82 -7.31
CA TYR A 232 16.19 4.13 -6.64
C TYR A 232 15.29 3.33 -7.60
N TYR A 233 15.80 2.98 -8.78
CA TYR A 233 15.04 2.30 -9.84
C TYR A 233 14.38 0.99 -9.39
N GLN A 234 14.93 0.32 -8.37
CA GLN A 234 14.35 -0.90 -7.78
C GLN A 234 13.06 -0.65 -6.98
N LYS A 235 12.74 0.61 -6.63
CA LYS A 235 11.48 0.96 -5.94
C LYS A 235 10.28 1.01 -6.90
N ALA A 236 10.49 0.89 -8.21
CA ALA A 236 9.40 0.72 -9.15
C ALA A 236 8.78 -0.69 -9.01
N ILE A 237 7.47 -0.74 -8.80
CA ILE A 237 6.70 -1.99 -8.73
C ILE A 237 6.30 -2.42 -10.14
N GLY A 238 6.33 -3.73 -10.39
CA GLY A 238 6.02 -4.33 -11.68
C GLY A 238 7.25 -4.66 -12.53
N LEU A 239 8.46 -4.51 -11.98
CA LEU A 239 9.71 -4.99 -12.60
C LEU A 239 9.89 -6.49 -12.48
N ASP A 240 9.30 -7.05 -11.43
CA ASP A 240 9.12 -8.47 -11.21
C ASP A 240 7.61 -8.76 -11.29
N PRO A 241 7.20 -10.04 -11.33
CA PRO A 241 5.79 -10.38 -11.20
C PRO A 241 5.22 -9.69 -9.94
N PHE A 242 4.22 -8.81 -10.12
CA PHE A 242 3.38 -8.23 -9.08
C PHE A 242 2.84 -9.31 -8.15
N ASN A 243 2.78 -10.55 -8.63
CA ASN A 243 2.29 -11.71 -7.90
C ASN A 243 0.87 -11.45 -7.37
N THR A 244 0.13 -10.65 -8.13
CA THR A 244 -1.21 -10.20 -7.79
C THR A 244 -2.14 -10.67 -8.89
N VAL A 245 -3.03 -11.56 -8.50
CA VAL A 245 -4.17 -11.95 -9.31
C VAL A 245 -5.34 -11.07 -8.91
N VAL A 246 -6.02 -10.54 -9.91
CA VAL A 246 -7.19 -9.69 -9.75
C VAL A 246 -8.40 -10.42 -10.28
N ALA A 247 -9.38 -10.70 -9.42
CA ALA A 247 -10.69 -11.14 -9.84
C ALA A 247 -11.64 -9.94 -9.97
N SER A 248 -12.27 -9.78 -11.14
CA SER A 248 -13.20 -8.69 -11.43
C SER A 248 -14.65 -9.08 -11.08
N PRO A 249 -15.55 -8.08 -10.92
CA PRO A 249 -16.99 -8.32 -10.84
C PRO A 249 -17.59 -9.09 -12.01
N ASP A 250 -16.96 -9.00 -13.19
CA ASP A 250 -17.39 -9.68 -14.41
C ASP A 250 -17.05 -11.19 -14.40
N GLY A 251 -16.32 -11.67 -13.37
CA GLY A 251 -15.83 -13.05 -13.29
C GLY A 251 -14.49 -13.27 -13.98
N ASP A 252 -13.94 -12.22 -14.62
CA ASP A 252 -12.61 -12.28 -15.21
C ASP A 252 -11.55 -12.37 -14.13
N VAL A 253 -10.62 -13.31 -14.29
CA VAL A 253 -9.46 -13.44 -13.42
C VAL A 253 -8.23 -13.01 -14.20
N ILE A 254 -7.81 -11.78 -13.96
CA ILE A 254 -6.67 -11.16 -14.59
C ILE A 254 -5.45 -11.41 -13.71
N ASN A 255 -4.48 -12.15 -14.24
CA ASN A 255 -3.15 -12.11 -13.69
C ASN A 255 -2.48 -10.81 -14.19
N LEU A 256 -2.27 -9.85 -13.29
CA LEU A 256 -1.66 -8.56 -13.64
C LEU A 256 -0.24 -8.72 -14.22
N ASP A 257 0.40 -9.87 -14.03
CA ASP A 257 1.68 -10.19 -14.64
C ASP A 257 1.59 -10.66 -16.08
N LYS A 258 0.41 -11.06 -16.55
CA LYS A 258 0.17 -11.51 -17.92
C LYS A 258 -0.53 -10.46 -18.78
N ASN A 259 -1.33 -9.58 -18.18
CA ASN A 259 -2.18 -8.61 -18.92
C ASN A 259 -1.71 -7.15 -18.84
N SER A 260 -0.70 -6.82 -18.03
CA SER A 260 -0.20 -5.43 -17.93
C SER A 260 0.45 -4.88 -19.20
N ASP A 261 0.73 -5.74 -20.17
CA ASP A 261 1.62 -5.43 -21.29
C ASP A 261 0.88 -4.86 -22.50
N SER A 262 -0.44 -5.04 -22.59
CA SER A 262 -1.19 -4.73 -23.81
C SER A 262 -1.16 -3.25 -24.21
N ASN A 263 -0.93 -2.34 -23.26
CA ASN A 263 -0.89 -0.89 -23.51
C ASN A 263 0.42 -0.22 -23.08
N LYS A 264 1.46 -1.00 -22.78
CA LYS A 264 2.79 -0.48 -22.45
C LYS A 264 3.70 -0.52 -23.68
N ILE A 265 4.43 0.58 -23.89
CA ILE A 265 5.33 0.74 -25.02
C ILE A 265 6.75 1.10 -24.58
N LYS A 266 7.73 0.74 -25.41
CA LYS A 266 9.15 1.02 -25.22
C LYS A 266 9.68 1.84 -26.40
N GLY A 267 10.44 2.87 -26.09
CA GLY A 267 11.03 3.76 -27.09
C GLY A 267 12.45 3.32 -27.48
N LYS A 268 13.05 4.01 -28.46
CA LYS A 268 14.43 3.74 -28.93
C LYS A 268 15.46 3.72 -27.80
N VAL A 269 15.28 4.56 -26.78
CA VAL A 269 16.15 4.63 -25.60
C VAL A 269 16.15 3.34 -24.76
N CYS A 270 15.12 2.51 -24.87
CA CYS A 270 15.03 1.24 -24.14
C CYS A 270 15.97 0.17 -24.73
N ASN A 271 16.33 0.24 -26.02
CA ASN A 271 17.12 -0.79 -26.69
C ASN A 271 18.50 -1.02 -26.04
N LYS A 272 19.10 0.04 -25.49
CA LYS A 272 20.42 0.01 -24.82
C LYS A 272 20.31 0.02 -23.28
N CYS A 273 19.11 -0.19 -22.72
CA CYS A 273 18.86 -0.13 -21.29
C CYS A 273 19.04 -1.52 -20.65
N ILE A 274 19.79 -1.61 -19.55
CA ILE A 274 19.94 -2.88 -18.81
C ILE A 274 18.60 -3.41 -18.29
N MET A 275 17.66 -2.50 -18.00
CA MET A 275 16.32 -2.85 -17.53
C MET A 275 15.38 -3.25 -18.68
N ASN A 276 15.82 -3.30 -19.93
CA ASN A 276 14.93 -3.54 -21.07
C ASN A 276 14.15 -4.86 -20.94
N LYS A 277 14.76 -5.92 -20.42
CA LYS A 277 14.08 -7.22 -20.25
C LYS A 277 13.05 -7.23 -19.11
N ARG A 278 13.24 -6.42 -18.06
CA ARG A 278 12.41 -6.42 -16.83
C ARG A 278 11.39 -5.27 -16.78
N CYS A 279 11.74 -4.11 -17.31
CA CYS A 279 10.85 -2.97 -17.39
C CYS A 279 9.73 -3.26 -18.40
N ARG A 280 8.47 -3.06 -18.01
CA ARG A 280 7.31 -3.25 -18.91
C ARG A 280 7.14 -2.11 -19.92
N GLY A 281 7.81 -0.97 -19.70
CA GLY A 281 7.70 0.23 -20.52
C GLY A 281 6.80 1.28 -19.88
N VAL A 282 6.27 2.19 -20.69
CA VAL A 282 5.38 3.28 -20.26
C VAL A 282 4.03 3.16 -20.94
N ASP A 283 3.00 3.70 -20.30
CA ASP A 283 1.66 3.75 -20.88
C ASP A 283 1.62 4.49 -22.22
N LYS A 284 0.93 3.93 -23.22
CA LYS A 284 0.77 4.57 -24.53
C LYS A 284 0.13 5.95 -24.41
N ASN A 285 -0.95 6.08 -23.62
CA ASN A 285 -1.65 7.36 -23.47
C ASN A 285 -0.76 8.43 -22.80
N TYR A 286 0.20 8.03 -21.96
CA TYR A 286 1.19 8.98 -21.45
C TYR A 286 2.05 9.55 -22.59
N ILE A 287 2.52 8.71 -23.50
CA ILE A 287 3.34 9.14 -24.65
C ILE A 287 2.53 10.05 -25.58
N ASP A 288 1.26 9.75 -25.80
CA ASP A 288 0.38 10.60 -26.62
C ASP A 288 0.18 12.01 -26.01
N ILE A 289 0.26 12.12 -24.68
CA ILE A 289 0.05 13.40 -23.97
C ILE A 289 1.36 14.18 -23.74
N PHE A 290 2.45 13.50 -23.35
CA PHE A 290 3.69 14.15 -22.91
C PHE A 290 4.92 13.82 -23.76
N GLY A 291 4.81 12.86 -24.68
CA GLY A 291 5.91 12.40 -25.51
C GLY A 291 7.01 11.66 -24.73
N TRP A 292 8.14 11.45 -25.42
CA TRP A 292 9.30 10.69 -24.93
C TRP A 292 10.33 11.53 -24.17
N LYS A 293 9.99 12.76 -23.77
CA LYS A 293 10.95 13.64 -23.09
C LYS A 293 11.30 13.09 -21.71
N GLY A 294 12.59 13.13 -21.36
CA GLY A 294 13.11 12.71 -20.06
C GLY A 294 13.45 11.22 -19.92
N PHE A 295 13.08 10.35 -20.87
CA PHE A 295 13.44 8.93 -20.80
C PHE A 295 14.91 8.72 -21.10
N LYS A 296 15.57 7.92 -20.26
CA LYS A 296 17.00 7.61 -20.37
C LYS A 296 17.26 6.13 -20.14
N SER A 297 18.26 5.57 -20.82
CA SER A 297 18.72 4.20 -20.56
C SER A 297 19.44 4.13 -19.21
N ILE A 298 19.10 3.15 -18.39
CA ILE A 298 19.90 2.77 -17.23
C ILE A 298 21.07 1.95 -17.76
N LYS A 299 22.31 2.40 -17.50
CA LYS A 299 23.54 1.85 -18.09
C LYS A 299 24.36 0.97 -17.14
N LYS A 300 24.14 1.06 -15.83
CA LYS A 300 24.85 0.29 -14.81
C LYS A 300 23.88 -0.15 -13.73
N GLU A 301 24.02 -1.38 -13.24
CA GLU A 301 23.35 -1.78 -12.01
C GLU A 301 23.98 -0.97 -10.86
N ILE A 302 23.13 -0.30 -10.10
CA ILE A 302 23.56 0.43 -8.91
C ILE A 302 23.32 -0.52 -7.75
N THR A 303 24.39 -1.15 -7.26
CA THR A 303 24.32 -2.13 -6.18
C THR A 303 24.33 -1.49 -4.80
N LYS A 304 23.38 -1.95 -3.99
CA LYS A 304 23.21 -1.83 -2.54
C LYS A 304 22.93 -0.43 -1.97
N TYR A 305 21.64 -0.20 -1.76
CA TYR A 305 21.13 0.57 -0.64
C TYR A 305 21.79 0.11 0.68
N LYS A 306 22.44 1.04 1.39
CA LYS A 306 22.87 0.85 2.78
C LYS A 306 21.90 1.65 3.66
N PRO A 307 21.08 1.00 4.51
CA PRO A 307 20.12 1.72 5.34
C PRO A 307 20.82 2.68 6.31
N VAL A 308 20.39 3.94 6.31
CA VAL A 308 20.86 4.98 7.25
C VAL A 308 20.04 4.94 8.55
N LYS A 309 20.60 5.51 9.61
CA LYS A 309 20.13 5.51 11.01
C LYS A 309 18.65 5.90 11.12
N LYS A 310 17.85 5.11 11.85
CA LYS A 310 16.38 5.13 11.77
C LYS A 310 15.74 5.95 12.88
N GLU A 311 15.04 7.03 12.53
CA GLU A 311 14.28 7.88 13.45
C GLU A 311 12.87 7.30 13.76
N TYR A 312 12.18 6.68 12.79
CA TYR A 312 10.79 6.20 12.96
C TYR A 312 10.67 4.69 13.18
N LEU A 313 9.53 4.26 13.75
CA LEU A 313 9.21 2.85 13.99
C LEU A 313 8.47 2.22 12.80
N THR A 314 8.91 1.04 12.36
CA THR A 314 8.18 0.18 11.39
C THR A 314 6.97 -0.47 12.05
N ASP A 315 6.02 -0.99 11.26
CA ASP A 315 4.82 -1.61 11.84
C ASP A 315 5.12 -2.89 12.64
N ASN A 316 6.18 -3.64 12.28
CA ASN A 316 6.66 -4.77 13.09
C ASN A 316 7.26 -4.30 14.42
N GLU A 317 7.96 -3.16 14.43
CA GLU A 317 8.49 -2.55 15.64
C GLU A 317 7.35 -2.04 16.54
N LYS A 318 6.35 -1.36 15.98
CA LYS A 318 5.13 -0.95 16.71
C LYS A 318 4.39 -2.17 17.29
N CYS A 319 4.25 -3.25 16.51
CA CYS A 319 3.61 -4.48 16.97
C CYS A 319 4.33 -5.09 18.18
N LEU A 320 5.67 -5.21 18.11
CA LEU A 320 6.47 -5.77 19.20
C LEU A 320 6.36 -4.94 20.48
N ILE A 321 6.36 -3.60 20.36
CA ILE A 321 6.10 -2.70 21.50
C ILE A 321 4.72 -2.98 22.10
N GLU A 322 3.67 -3.08 21.28
CA GLU A 322 2.32 -3.35 21.78
C GLU A 322 2.19 -4.72 22.45
N ILE A 323 2.94 -5.74 22.01
CA ILE A 323 3.01 -7.04 22.70
C ILE A 323 3.65 -6.89 24.08
N LEU A 324 4.79 -6.20 24.15
CA LEU A 324 5.54 -6.04 25.39
C LEU A 324 4.85 -5.13 26.41
N LYS A 325 3.96 -4.24 25.96
CA LYS A 325 3.03 -3.50 26.83
C LYS A 325 1.98 -4.41 27.49
N ILE A 326 1.62 -5.54 26.87
CA ILE A 326 0.68 -6.51 27.44
C ILE A 326 1.39 -7.38 28.47
N GLU A 327 2.54 -7.94 28.10
CA GLU A 327 3.31 -8.83 28.95
C GLU A 327 4.81 -8.62 28.67
N ASN A 328 5.54 -8.20 29.70
CA ASN A 328 6.95 -7.83 29.59
C ASN A 328 7.85 -9.03 29.96
N ASN A 329 9.10 -9.05 29.48
CA ASN A 329 10.07 -10.12 29.74
C ASN A 329 9.57 -11.51 29.35
N ILE A 330 9.13 -11.65 28.09
CA ILE A 330 8.56 -12.88 27.57
C ILE A 330 9.42 -13.50 26.46
N PRO A 331 9.39 -14.84 26.31
CA PRO A 331 10.17 -15.52 25.29
C PRO A 331 9.51 -15.39 23.90
N ILE A 332 10.29 -15.58 22.83
CA ILE A 332 9.85 -15.42 21.43
C ILE A 332 8.58 -16.21 21.09
N GLU A 333 8.40 -17.42 21.61
CA GLU A 333 7.23 -18.26 21.31
C GLU A 333 5.95 -17.67 21.90
N LYS A 334 6.06 -16.99 23.05
CA LYS A 334 4.94 -16.26 23.67
C LYS A 334 4.59 -15.02 22.86
N ILE A 335 5.60 -14.30 22.34
CA ILE A 335 5.40 -13.18 21.40
C ILE A 335 4.69 -13.66 20.14
N ILE A 336 5.09 -14.78 19.53
CA ILE A 336 4.41 -15.38 18.37
C ILE A 336 2.95 -15.70 18.68
N LYS A 337 2.65 -16.19 19.90
CA LYS A 337 1.28 -16.51 20.30
C LYS A 337 0.42 -15.25 20.49
N LEU A 338 0.98 -14.20 21.11
CA LEU A 338 0.29 -12.93 21.35
C LEU A 338 0.13 -12.11 20.08
N SER A 339 1.13 -12.12 19.18
CA SER A 339 1.11 -11.38 17.92
C SER A 339 -0.05 -11.78 17.00
N LYS A 340 -0.48 -13.05 17.03
CA LYS A 340 -1.67 -13.55 16.31
C LYS A 340 -2.94 -12.78 16.65
N LYS A 341 -3.01 -12.16 17.83
CA LYS A 341 -4.15 -11.37 18.29
C LYS A 341 -4.00 -9.87 18.01
N ILE A 342 -2.83 -9.41 17.55
CA ILE A 342 -2.55 -7.99 17.33
C ILE A 342 -2.65 -7.64 15.84
N PRO A 343 -3.55 -6.72 15.45
CA PRO A 343 -3.77 -6.43 14.04
C PRO A 343 -2.60 -5.76 13.30
N LEU A 344 -1.67 -5.12 14.03
CA LEU A 344 -0.46 -4.50 13.47
C LEU A 344 0.58 -5.52 12.99
N CYS A 345 0.41 -6.80 13.32
CA CYS A 345 1.40 -7.84 13.04
C CYS A 345 1.43 -8.20 11.54
N TYR A 346 2.47 -7.73 10.84
CA TYR A 346 2.68 -7.96 9.42
C TYR A 346 3.19 -9.38 9.12
N ASP A 347 4.13 -9.94 9.92
CA ASP A 347 4.75 -11.25 9.63
C ASP A 347 5.23 -12.09 10.85
N CYS A 348 4.74 -11.88 12.08
CA CYS A 348 5.23 -12.65 13.27
C CYS A 348 4.71 -14.09 13.37
N GLN A 349 4.39 -14.74 12.25
CA GLN A 349 4.33 -16.20 12.21
C GLN A 349 5.73 -16.82 12.07
N ASP A 350 6.74 -16.00 11.75
CA ASP A 350 8.14 -16.37 11.68
C ASP A 350 8.96 -15.61 12.75
N GLY A 351 9.71 -16.34 13.58
CA GLY A 351 10.58 -15.79 14.61
C GLY A 351 11.65 -14.85 14.06
N ASN A 352 12.05 -15.01 12.79
CA ASN A 352 13.04 -14.13 12.15
C ASN A 352 12.59 -12.67 12.06
N ASN A 353 11.30 -12.43 11.80
CA ASN A 353 10.77 -11.07 11.71
C ASN A 353 10.67 -10.38 13.07
N ILE A 354 10.37 -11.16 14.12
CA ILE A 354 10.41 -10.67 15.50
C ILE A 354 11.84 -10.29 15.87
N ILE A 355 12.81 -11.15 15.59
CA ILE A 355 14.24 -10.88 15.87
C ILE A 355 14.71 -9.65 15.09
N ASN A 356 14.36 -9.51 13.82
CA ASN A 356 14.71 -8.33 13.03
C ASN A 356 14.09 -7.03 13.57
N ALA A 357 12.84 -7.06 14.02
CA ALA A 357 12.20 -5.91 14.66
C ALA A 357 12.83 -5.61 16.03
N ALA A 358 13.07 -6.65 16.83
CA ALA A 358 13.68 -6.55 18.14
C ALA A 358 15.09 -5.97 18.10
N ASN A 359 15.93 -6.45 17.18
CA ASN A 359 17.27 -5.91 16.95
C ASN A 359 17.23 -4.41 16.62
N LYS A 360 16.26 -3.98 15.80
CA LYS A 360 16.11 -2.56 15.46
C LYS A 360 15.63 -1.73 16.65
N LEU A 361 14.71 -2.25 17.46
CA LEU A 361 14.24 -1.59 18.69
C LEU A 361 15.33 -1.52 19.77
N ALA A 362 16.13 -2.58 19.92
CA ALA A 362 17.27 -2.61 20.82
C ALA A 362 18.32 -1.56 20.42
N ASN A 363 18.62 -1.45 19.12
CA ASN A 363 19.51 -0.40 18.59
C ASN A 363 18.96 1.03 18.80
N LYS A 364 17.65 1.19 19.04
CA LYS A 364 16.98 2.46 19.35
C LYS A 364 16.82 2.66 20.87
N ASN A 365 17.36 1.80 21.72
CA ASN A 365 17.17 1.80 23.18
C ASN A 365 15.69 1.77 23.62
N VAL A 366 14.82 1.11 22.86
CA VAL A 366 13.38 0.96 23.21
C VAL A 366 13.12 -0.33 23.99
N ILE A 367 13.87 -1.40 23.68
CA ILE A 367 13.73 -2.70 24.34
C ILE A 367 15.11 -3.27 24.70
N SER A 368 15.17 -4.14 25.71
CA SER A 368 16.29 -5.06 25.93
C SER A 368 15.99 -6.43 25.33
N MET A 369 17.01 -7.10 24.82
CA MET A 369 16.94 -8.48 24.34
C MET A 369 17.99 -9.32 25.07
N GLU A 370 17.58 -10.44 25.65
CA GLU A 370 18.46 -11.31 26.43
C GLU A 370 18.30 -12.76 26.00
N PHE A 371 19.41 -13.48 25.81
CA PHE A 371 19.39 -14.91 25.49
C PHE A 371 19.63 -15.74 26.76
N LYS A 372 18.61 -16.47 27.19
CA LYS A 372 18.64 -17.33 28.40
C LYS A 372 18.04 -18.69 28.10
N LYS A 373 18.73 -19.76 28.50
CA LYS A 373 18.28 -21.16 28.36
C LYS A 373 17.81 -21.52 26.95
N GLY A 374 18.57 -21.10 25.93
CA GLY A 374 18.26 -21.40 24.53
C GLY A 374 17.17 -20.52 23.89
N LYS A 375 16.72 -19.45 24.56
CA LYS A 375 15.62 -18.60 24.10
C LYS A 375 15.94 -17.11 24.24
N TYR A 376 15.44 -16.32 23.31
CA TYR A 376 15.44 -14.86 23.42
C TYR A 376 14.23 -14.39 24.23
N TYR A 377 14.50 -13.55 25.23
CA TYR A 377 13.54 -12.79 26.02
C TYR A 377 13.64 -11.31 25.64
N PHE A 378 12.49 -10.64 25.63
CA PHE A 378 12.40 -9.24 25.22
C PHE A 378 11.66 -8.46 26.29
N SER A 379 12.17 -7.27 26.62
CA SER A 379 11.56 -6.38 27.60
C SER A 379 11.55 -4.93 27.13
N LEU A 380 10.46 -4.20 27.36
CA LEU A 380 10.43 -2.74 27.19
C LEU A 380 11.33 -2.06 28.23
N LEU A 381 12.13 -1.09 27.79
CA LEU A 381 12.91 -0.22 28.66
C LEU A 381 11.99 0.89 29.21
N LYS A 382 12.15 1.21 30.50
CA LYS A 382 11.19 2.00 31.30
C LYS A 382 10.95 3.44 30.81
N ASP A 383 11.81 3.99 29.94
CA ASP A 383 11.80 5.41 29.54
C ASP A 383 11.29 5.67 28.11
N THR A 384 10.53 4.76 27.51
CA THR A 384 10.12 4.88 26.10
C THR A 384 8.61 4.72 25.88
N ILE A 385 7.89 5.84 25.85
CA ILE A 385 6.59 6.01 25.17
C ILE A 385 6.66 7.24 24.27
#